data_AF-A0A179UKL3-F1
#
_entry.id   AF-A0A179UKL3-F1
#
_cell.length_a   1.000
_cell.length_b   1.000
_cell.length_c   1.000
_cell.angle_alpha   90.00
_cell.angle_beta   90.00
_cell.angle_gamma   90.00
#
_symmetry.space_group_name_H-M   'P 1'
#
loop_
_entity.id
_entity.type
_entity.pdbx_description
1 polymer ?
#
loop_
_entity_poly.entity_id
_entity_poly.type
_entity_poly.pdbx_seq_one_letter_code
_entity_poly.pdbx_strand_id
1 'polypeptide(L)'
;MTLNMTIYMLAIIDIVADRYSAKGLNYTITSYFGCHYVYLLSFVKDIIAYLPSEDQFFIELFLKVIMRPVRQKVCYQRQQIRAGIVTPEEAGALVPRRDLKLAAIFKTEVPRSCK
;
A
#
# COMPACT_ATOMS: atom_id res chain seq x y z
N MET A 1 8.26 -23.17 -2.25
CA MET A 1 7.33 -22.62 -1.24
C MET A 1 6.52 -21.51 -1.92
N THR A 2 5.62 -21.85 -2.85
CA THR A 2 5.59 -21.06 -4.10
C THR A 2 4.24 -20.60 -4.63
N LEU A 3 3.10 -21.17 -4.18
CA LEU A 3 1.77 -20.75 -4.67
C LEU A 3 0.87 -20.20 -3.55
N ASN A 4 0.80 -20.90 -2.41
CA ASN A 4 -0.08 -20.52 -1.30
C ASN A 4 0.26 -19.15 -0.69
N MET A 5 1.54 -18.82 -0.58
CA MET A 5 1.98 -17.52 -0.04
C MET A 5 1.65 -16.36 -0.98
N THR A 6 1.75 -16.57 -2.30
CA THR A 6 1.39 -15.56 -3.31
C THR A 6 -0.11 -15.30 -3.32
N ILE A 7 -0.93 -16.36 -3.25
CA ILE A 7 -2.40 -16.23 -3.17
C ILE A 7 -2.80 -15.49 -1.88
N TYR A 8 -2.18 -15.84 -0.75
CA TYR A 8 -2.44 -15.16 0.52
C TYR A 8 -2.05 -13.68 0.47
N MET A 9 -0.92 -13.35 -0.16
CA MET A 9 -0.47 -11.98 -0.39
C MET A 9 -1.48 -11.17 -1.20
N LEU A 10 -1.92 -11.70 -2.35
CA LEU A 10 -2.90 -11.04 -3.20
C LEU A 10 -4.22 -10.79 -2.44
N ALA A 11 -4.68 -11.80 -1.69
CA ALA A 11 -5.89 -11.67 -0.88
C ALA A 11 -5.77 -10.55 0.19
N ILE A 12 -4.63 -10.45 0.87
CA ILE A 12 -4.41 -9.38 1.85
C ILE A 12 -4.32 -8.00 1.19
N ILE A 13 -3.67 -7.89 0.02
CA ILE A 13 -3.59 -6.65 -0.74
C ILE A 13 -5.01 -6.19 -1.16
N ASP A 14 -5.81 -7.10 -1.70
CA ASP A 14 -7.21 -6.82 -2.07
C ASP A 14 -8.02 -6.35 -0.85
N ILE A 15 -7.96 -7.08 0.26
CA ILE A 15 -8.67 -6.70 1.49
C ILE A 15 -8.26 -5.31 1.97
N VAL A 16 -6.97 -5.00 2.01
CA VAL A 16 -6.50 -3.69 2.47
C VAL A 16 -6.93 -2.58 1.51
N ALA A 17 -6.80 -2.80 0.20
CA ALA A 17 -7.19 -1.82 -0.81
C ALA A 17 -8.70 -1.49 -0.72
N ASP A 18 -9.54 -2.50 -0.59
CA ASP A 18 -10.99 -2.35 -0.48
C ASP A 18 -11.39 -1.65 0.83
N ARG A 19 -10.76 -2.04 1.95
CA ARG A 19 -11.08 -1.45 3.26
C ARG A 19 -10.72 0.02 3.38
N TYR A 20 -9.66 0.46 2.69
CA TYR A 20 -9.31 1.87 2.66
C TYR A 20 -10.21 2.67 1.71
N SER A 21 -10.70 2.05 0.64
CA SER A 21 -11.63 2.67 -0.33
C SER A 21 -13.05 2.84 0.23
N ALA A 22 -13.52 1.92 1.07
CA ALA A 22 -14.85 1.95 1.64
C ALA A 22 -14.99 2.94 2.82
N LYS A 23 -16.11 3.69 2.85
CA LYS A 23 -16.48 4.56 3.97
C LYS A 23 -17.22 3.75 5.04
N GLY A 24 -17.07 4.13 6.31
CA GLY A 24 -17.86 3.58 7.42
C GLY A 24 -17.44 2.20 7.94
N LEU A 25 -16.30 1.65 7.48
CA LEU A 25 -15.82 0.36 7.98
C LEU A 25 -15.21 0.44 9.38
N ASN A 26 -15.33 -0.66 10.13
CA ASN A 26 -14.78 -0.82 11.47
C ASN A 26 -13.25 -0.59 11.45
N TYR A 27 -12.82 0.47 12.16
CA TYR A 27 -11.43 0.90 12.20
C TYR A 27 -10.49 -0.15 12.78
N THR A 28 -10.92 -0.90 13.80
CA THR A 28 -10.12 -1.95 14.44
C THR A 28 -9.81 -3.06 13.45
N ILE A 29 -10.83 -3.53 12.71
CA ILE A 29 -10.64 -4.58 11.69
C ILE A 29 -9.76 -4.06 10.54
N THR A 30 -9.95 -2.80 10.10
CA THR A 30 -9.09 -2.19 9.08
C THR A 30 -7.63 -2.09 9.54
N SER A 31 -7.41 -1.75 10.81
CA SER A 31 -6.07 -1.71 11.41
C SER A 31 -5.43 -3.10 11.49
N TYR A 32 -6.21 -4.12 11.87
CA TYR A 32 -5.77 -5.52 11.90
C TYR A 32 -5.25 -6.02 10.55
N PHE A 33 -5.99 -5.79 9.47
CA PHE A 33 -5.54 -6.15 8.12
C PHE A 33 -4.34 -5.29 7.66
N GLY A 34 -4.31 -4.01 8.04
CA GLY A 34 -3.14 -3.16 7.83
C GLY A 34 -1.87 -3.71 8.49
N CYS A 35 -1.97 -4.19 9.73
CA CYS A 35 -0.84 -4.81 10.43
C CYS A 35 -0.39 -6.10 9.74
N HIS A 36 -1.32 -6.97 9.33
CA HIS A 36 -0.98 -8.19 8.58
C HIS A 36 -0.26 -7.88 7.27
N TYR A 37 -0.71 -6.87 6.55
CA TYR A 37 -0.08 -6.43 5.32
C TYR A 37 1.37 -5.93 5.54
N VAL A 38 1.60 -5.10 6.57
CA VAL A 38 2.96 -4.62 6.91
C VAL A 38 3.87 -5.79 7.32
N TYR A 39 3.35 -6.70 8.14
CA TYR A 39 4.07 -7.90 8.55
C TYR A 39 4.48 -8.72 7.32
N LEU A 40 3.55 -9.03 6.43
CA LEU A 40 3.81 -9.81 5.22
C LEU A 40 4.87 -9.18 4.32
N LEU A 41 4.79 -7.88 4.06
CA LEU A 41 5.78 -7.17 3.24
C LEU A 41 7.22 -7.25 3.79
N SER A 42 7.38 -7.56 5.07
CA SER A 42 8.69 -7.73 5.69
C SER A 42 9.40 -9.02 5.23
N PHE A 43 8.65 -10.02 4.73
CA PHE A 43 9.17 -11.35 4.38
C PHE A 43 9.23 -11.65 2.88
N VAL A 44 8.62 -10.83 2.03
CA VAL A 44 8.31 -11.21 0.63
C VAL A 44 8.80 -10.20 -0.41
N LYS A 45 9.89 -9.49 -0.13
CA LYS A 45 10.44 -8.45 -1.02
C LYS A 45 10.72 -8.97 -2.44
N ASP A 46 11.24 -10.18 -2.54
CA ASP A 46 11.64 -10.80 -3.81
C ASP A 46 10.44 -11.20 -4.68
N ILE A 47 9.24 -11.32 -4.09
CA ILE A 47 8.02 -11.73 -4.78
C ILE A 47 7.32 -10.53 -5.44
N ILE A 48 7.58 -9.30 -4.94
CA ILE A 48 6.90 -8.09 -5.39
C ILE A 48 7.06 -7.88 -6.91
N ALA A 49 8.25 -8.14 -7.46
CA ALA A 49 8.53 -7.96 -8.89
C ALA A 49 7.68 -8.88 -9.81
N TYR A 50 7.11 -9.96 -9.27
CA TYR A 50 6.26 -10.90 -10.00
C TYR A 50 4.77 -10.65 -9.85
N LEU A 51 4.38 -9.65 -9.05
CA LEU A 51 2.98 -9.29 -8.87
C LEU A 51 2.45 -8.54 -10.10
N PRO A 52 1.13 -8.50 -10.32
CA PRO A 52 0.53 -7.60 -11.31
C PRO A 52 0.93 -6.14 -11.08
N SER A 53 0.98 -5.35 -12.15
CA SER A 53 1.47 -3.96 -12.11
C SER A 53 0.70 -3.06 -11.15
N GLU A 54 -0.61 -3.28 -11.00
CA GLU A 54 -1.47 -2.57 -10.06
C GLU A 54 -1.09 -2.85 -8.60
N ASP A 55 -0.64 -4.06 -8.30
CA ASP A 55 -0.24 -4.48 -6.97
C ASP A 55 1.16 -3.99 -6.64
N GLN A 56 2.06 -4.02 -7.62
CA GLN A 56 3.37 -3.37 -7.50
C GLN A 56 3.22 -1.87 -7.20
N PHE A 57 2.38 -1.18 -7.97
CA PHE A 57 2.04 0.23 -7.76
C PHE A 57 1.49 0.49 -6.36
N PHE A 58 0.52 -0.33 -5.92
CA PHE A 58 -0.08 -0.20 -4.62
C PHE A 58 0.94 -0.39 -3.49
N ILE A 59 1.73 -1.46 -3.56
CA ILE A 59 2.75 -1.76 -2.55
C ILE A 59 3.77 -0.64 -2.46
N GLU A 60 4.21 -0.13 -3.61
CA GLU A 60 5.20 0.92 -3.66
C GLU A 60 4.73 2.20 -2.94
N LEU A 61 3.48 2.62 -3.16
CA LEU A 61 3.02 3.93 -2.71
C LEU A 61 2.25 3.89 -1.40
N PHE A 62 1.45 2.85 -1.13
CA PHE A 62 0.49 2.82 -0.04
C PHE A 62 1.13 2.99 1.34
N LEU A 63 2.30 2.37 1.58
CA LEU A 63 3.04 2.54 2.83
C LEU A 63 3.89 3.81 2.88
N LYS A 64 4.26 4.37 1.72
CA LYS A 64 5.05 5.61 1.67
C LYS A 64 4.19 6.85 1.91
N VAL A 65 2.87 6.76 1.76
CA VAL A 65 1.95 7.87 2.05
C VAL A 65 1.42 7.81 3.49
N ILE A 66 1.53 8.94 4.20
CA ILE A 66 1.08 9.05 5.60
C ILE A 66 -0.42 9.32 5.67
N MET A 67 -0.90 10.23 4.82
CA MET A 67 -2.27 10.73 4.89
C MET A 67 -3.28 9.69 4.39
N ARG A 68 -4.31 9.40 5.21
CA ARG A 68 -5.40 8.48 4.86
C ARG A 68 -6.13 8.86 3.54
N PRO A 69 -6.45 10.14 3.26
CA PRO A 69 -7.03 10.52 1.97
C PRO A 69 -6.13 10.19 0.77
N VAL A 70 -4.81 10.21 0.97
CA VAL A 70 -3.85 9.88 -0.08
C VAL A 70 -3.76 8.37 -0.26
N ARG A 71 -3.83 7.58 0.82
CA ARG A 71 -4.01 6.11 0.74
C ARG A 71 -5.26 5.73 -0.04
N GLN A 72 -6.37 6.42 0.20
CA GLN A 72 -7.60 6.25 -0.59
C GLN A 72 -7.39 6.53 -2.07
N LYS A 73 -6.65 7.61 -2.40
CA LYS A 73 -6.29 7.91 -3.77
C LYS A 73 -5.43 6.81 -4.39
N VAL A 74 -4.47 6.26 -3.66
CA VAL A 74 -3.66 5.11 -4.12
C VAL A 74 -4.54 3.90 -4.39
N CYS A 75 -5.48 3.56 -3.51
CA CYS A 75 -6.42 2.46 -3.73
C CYS A 75 -7.30 2.67 -4.97
N TYR A 76 -7.80 3.89 -5.16
CA TYR A 76 -8.59 4.24 -6.34
C TYR A 76 -7.76 4.09 -7.62
N GLN A 77 -6.52 4.60 -7.63
CA GLN A 77 -5.64 4.48 -8.79
C GLN A 77 -5.29 3.01 -9.10
N ARG A 78 -5.09 2.17 -8.07
CA ARG A 78 -4.93 0.71 -8.26
C ARG A 78 -6.10 0.10 -9.03
N GLN A 79 -7.34 0.48 -8.70
CA GLN A 79 -8.53 -0.01 -9.40
C GLN A 79 -8.56 0.43 -10.87
N GLN A 80 -8.15 1.67 -11.16
CA GLN A 80 -8.07 2.18 -12.53
C GLN A 80 -7.00 1.46 -13.36
N ILE A 81 -5.84 1.15 -12.76
CA ILE A 81 -4.80 0.34 -13.41
C ILE A 81 -5.33 -1.07 -13.68
N ARG A 82 -5.98 -1.71 -12.70
CA ARG A 82 -6.57 -3.06 -12.85
C ARG A 82 -7.63 -3.11 -13.94
N ALA A 83 -8.37 -2.02 -14.13
CA ALA A 83 -9.35 -1.88 -15.20
C ALA A 83 -8.73 -1.52 -16.56
N GLY A 84 -7.40 -1.34 -16.64
CA GLY A 84 -6.69 -0.94 -17.87
C GLY A 84 -6.98 0.49 -18.33
N ILE A 85 -7.51 1.34 -17.43
CA ILE A 85 -7.92 2.72 -17.75
C ILE A 85 -6.72 3.67 -17.76
N VAL A 86 -5.74 3.43 -16.88
CA VAL A 86 -4.51 4.24 -16.76
C VAL A 86 -3.31 3.31 -16.57
N THR A 87 -2.13 3.78 -16.96
CA THR A 87 -0.88 3.08 -16.65
C THR A 87 -0.42 3.34 -15.20
N PRO A 88 0.43 2.48 -14.61
CA PRO A 88 1.05 2.74 -13.31
C PRO A 88 1.79 4.08 -13.24
N GLU A 89 2.43 4.48 -14.34
CA GLU A 89 3.18 5.74 -14.45
C GLU A 89 2.25 6.96 -14.39
N GLU A 90 1.16 6.92 -15.16
CA GLU A 90 0.12 7.96 -15.17
C GLU A 90 -0.55 8.09 -13.80
N ALA A 91 -0.94 6.96 -13.21
CA ALA A 91 -1.48 6.89 -11.87
C ALA A 91 -0.51 7.46 -10.82
N GLY A 92 0.78 7.16 -10.95
CA GLY A 92 1.83 7.60 -10.03
C GLY A 92 2.06 9.10 -10.05
N ALA A 93 1.93 9.73 -11.21
CA ALA A 93 2.01 11.19 -11.35
C ALA A 93 0.89 11.92 -10.57
N LEU A 94 -0.25 11.27 -10.37
CA LEU A 94 -1.41 11.82 -9.66
C LEU A 94 -1.28 11.71 -8.13
N VAL A 95 -0.37 10.90 -7.61
CA VAL A 95 -0.16 10.75 -6.17
C VAL A 95 0.75 11.89 -5.67
N PRO A 96 0.29 12.74 -4.73
CA PRO A 96 1.06 13.89 -4.28
C PRO A 96 2.42 13.49 -3.69
N ARG A 97 3.52 13.92 -4.34
CA ARG A 97 4.89 13.62 -3.88
C ARG A 97 5.28 14.33 -2.57
N ARG A 98 4.52 15.36 -2.15
CA ARG A 98 4.78 16.07 -0.88
C ARG A 98 4.57 15.16 0.33
N ASP A 99 3.63 14.23 0.27
CA ASP A 99 3.41 13.24 1.34
C ASP A 99 4.54 12.20 1.42
N LEU A 100 5.14 11.86 0.28
CA LEU A 100 6.34 11.00 0.23
C LEU A 100 7.54 11.69 0.89
N LYS A 101 7.67 13.03 0.75
CA LYS A 101 8.70 13.82 1.44
C LYS A 101 8.48 13.88 2.95
N LEU A 102 7.25 14.04 3.41
CA LEU A 102 6.94 14.01 4.85
C LEU A 102 7.27 12.64 5.46
N ALA A 103 6.95 11.53 4.78
CA ALA A 103 7.34 10.18 5.21
C ALA A 103 8.87 9.96 5.27
N ALA A 104 9.63 10.64 4.41
CA ALA A 104 11.08 10.62 4.48
C ALA A 104 11.62 11.41 5.69
N ILE A 105 11.03 12.57 5.99
CA ILE A 105 11.42 13.43 7.13
C ILE A 105 11.16 12.71 8.46
N PHE A 106 9.98 12.10 8.65
CA PHE A 106 9.68 11.34 9.87
C PHE A 106 10.52 10.05 10.03
N LYS A 107 11.11 9.52 8.95
CA LYS A 107 12.09 8.43 9.03
C LYS A 107 13.49 8.90 9.45
N THR A 108 13.85 10.13 9.11
CA THR A 108 15.14 10.73 9.49
C THR A 108 15.13 11.39 10.87
N GLU A 109 13.94 11.70 11.41
CA GLU A 109 13.76 12.38 12.70
C GLU A 109 13.37 11.45 13.86
N VAL A 110 13.55 10.12 13.75
CA VAL A 110 13.54 9.30 14.98
C VAL A 110 14.78 9.70 15.77
N PRO A 111 14.66 10.40 16.92
CA PRO A 111 15.82 10.67 17.74
C PRO A 111 16.25 9.31 18.28
N ARG A 112 17.52 8.93 18.06
CA ARG A 112 18.18 7.96 18.94
C ARG A 112 18.27 8.60 20.33
N SER A 113 17.21 8.56 21.14
CA SER A 113 17.31 8.86 22.57
C SER A 113 16.01 8.57 23.34
N CYS A 114 16.19 7.98 24.52
CA CYS A 114 15.28 7.77 25.66
C CYS A 114 14.37 6.52 25.57
N LYS A 115 14.59 5.42 26.28
CA LYS A 115 15.54 5.00 27.33
C LYS A 115 15.88 3.52 27.12
#